data_AF-A0A8X6RSV6-F1
#
_entry.id   AF-A0A8X6RSV6-F1
#
_cell.length_a   1.000
_cell.length_b   1.000
_cell.length_c   1.000
_cell.angle_alpha   90.00
_cell.angle_beta   90.00
_cell.angle_gamma   90.00
#
_symmetry.space_group_name_H-M   'P 1'
#
loop_
_entity.id
_entity.type
_entity.pdbx_description
1 polymer ?
#
loop_
_entity_poly.entity_id
_entity_poly.type
_entity_poly.pdbx_seq_one_letter_code
_entity_poly.pdbx_strand_id
1 'polypeptide(L)'
;MDDNAWPYRTLAVEELLESKDITRMDWPVYSPVLNPMEHVWNALERRIAARLHHPENTQQLKLMLIEKWALLPQEMLHQLVLSMRRRCEATIATRGGHILY
;
A
#
# COMPACT_ATOMS: atom_id res chain seq x y z
N MET A 1 3.25 -9.70 3.04
CA MET A 1 3.99 -8.58 2.45
C MET A 1 3.84 -7.40 3.40
N ASP A 2 4.95 -6.86 3.89
CA ASP A 2 5.02 -5.63 4.70
C ASP A 2 6.22 -4.78 4.21
N ASP A 3 6.36 -3.55 4.70
CA ASP A 3 7.38 -2.59 4.25
C ASP A 3 8.71 -2.69 5.03
N ASN A 4 8.89 -3.73 5.85
CA ASN A 4 10.05 -3.91 6.71
C ASN A 4 10.24 -2.80 7.79
N ALA A 5 9.19 -2.07 8.18
CA ALA A 5 9.28 -1.12 9.29
C ALA A 5 9.62 -1.81 10.63
N TRP A 6 10.36 -1.11 11.50
CA TRP A 6 10.88 -1.66 12.77
C TRP A 6 9.81 -2.31 13.67
N PRO A 7 8.59 -1.75 13.84
CA PRO A 7 7.55 -2.40 14.63
C PRO A 7 7.15 -3.80 14.12
N TYR A 8 7.28 -4.06 12.82
CA TYR A 8 6.98 -5.36 12.21
C TYR A 8 8.08 -6.40 12.46
N ARG A 9 9.25 -6.01 12.97
CA ARG A 9 10.40 -6.88 13.25
C ARG A 9 10.56 -7.20 14.73
N THR A 10 9.50 -7.02 15.51
CA THR A 10 9.48 -7.42 16.91
C THR A 10 9.22 -8.91 17.04
N LEU A 11 9.78 -9.55 18.08
CA LEU A 11 9.56 -10.97 18.39
C LEU A 11 8.06 -11.32 18.49
N ALA A 12 7.28 -10.44 19.12
CA ALA A 12 5.83 -10.62 19.25
C ALA A 12 5.11 -10.70 17.89
N VAL A 13 5.60 -9.97 16.88
CA VAL A 13 5.05 -10.04 15.51
C VAL A 13 5.52 -11.31 14.81
N GLU A 14 6.74 -11.78 15.05
CA GLU A 14 7.25 -13.05 14.49
C GLU A 14 6.45 -14.25 15.02
N GLU A 15 6.27 -14.35 16.34
CA GLU A 15 5.43 -15.38 16.97
C GLU A 15 3.97 -15.35 16.46
N LEU A 16 3.43 -14.14 16.23
CA LEU A 16 2.09 -13.98 15.67
C LEU A 16 1.99 -14.48 14.23
N LEU A 17 3.01 -14.25 13.41
CA LEU A 17 3.03 -14.74 12.03
C LEU A 17 3.16 -16.25 11.98
N GLU A 18 4.03 -16.83 12.81
CA GLU A 18 4.19 -18.28 12.95
C GLU A 18 2.89 -18.96 13.42
N SER A 19 2.25 -18.43 14.46
CA SER A 19 0.99 -18.98 14.98
C SER A 19 -0.18 -18.92 13.98
N LYS A 20 -0.11 -18.02 12.99
CA LYS A 20 -1.11 -17.88 11.93
C LYS A 20 -0.73 -18.57 10.62
N ASP A 21 0.41 -19.28 10.59
CA ASP A 21 0.96 -19.91 9.39
C ASP A 21 1.16 -18.90 8.23
N ILE A 22 1.51 -17.66 8.57
CA ILE A 22 1.73 -16.59 7.60
C ILE A 22 3.22 -16.52 7.29
N THR A 23 3.59 -16.97 6.09
CA THR A 23 4.96 -16.78 5.60
C THR A 23 5.19 -15.32 5.23
N ARG A 24 6.21 -14.71 5.85
CA ARG A 24 6.65 -13.37 5.49
C ARG A 24 7.44 -13.40 4.19
N MET A 25 7.16 -12.44 3.32
CA MET A 25 7.91 -12.23 2.09
C MET A 25 9.12 -11.35 2.36
N ASP A 26 10.27 -11.67 1.76
CA ASP A 26 11.44 -10.81 1.81
C ASP A 26 11.15 -9.48 1.11
N TRP A 27 11.49 -8.38 1.78
CA TRP A 27 11.22 -7.03 1.27
C TRP A 27 12.49 -6.17 1.28
N PRO A 28 12.89 -5.59 0.14
CA PRO A 28 14.05 -4.72 0.08
C PRO A 28 13.79 -3.42 0.87
N VAL A 29 14.81 -2.99 1.62
CA VAL A 29 14.77 -1.72 2.37
C VAL A 29 14.62 -0.54 1.40
N TYR A 30 13.88 0.49 1.79
CA TYR A 30 13.68 1.71 1.00
C TYR A 30 13.01 1.50 -0.37
N SER A 31 12.09 0.54 -0.49
CA SER A 31 11.34 0.28 -1.73
C SER A 31 9.84 0.60 -1.61
N PRO A 32 9.44 1.85 -1.31
CA PRO A 32 8.02 2.24 -1.22
C PRO A 32 7.31 2.07 -2.57
N VAL A 33 8.05 2.23 -3.68
CA VAL A 33 7.57 2.03 -5.07
C VAL A 33 7.02 0.62 -5.31
N LEU A 34 7.49 -0.36 -4.54
CA LEU A 34 7.02 -1.73 -4.66
C LEU A 34 5.76 -2.00 -3.82
N ASN A 35 5.41 -1.14 -2.85
CA ASN A 35 4.26 -1.37 -1.98
C ASN A 35 2.94 -0.99 -2.70
N PRO A 36 2.04 -1.96 -3.02
CA PRO A 36 0.75 -1.66 -3.65
C PRO A 36 -0.12 -0.74 -2.82
N MET A 37 0.06 -0.71 -1.49
CA MET A 37 -0.73 0.14 -0.61
C MET A 37 -0.50 1.62 -0.86
N GLU A 38 0.71 2.03 -1.27
CA GLU A 38 0.99 3.42 -1.64
C GLU A 38 0.11 3.89 -2.81
N HIS A 39 -0.12 3.01 -3.79
CA HIS A 39 -1.03 3.30 -4.89
C HIS A 39 -2.48 3.43 -4.44
N VAL A 40 -2.91 2.57 -3.52
CA VAL A 40 -4.27 2.62 -2.99
C VAL A 40 -4.47 3.92 -2.21
N TRP A 41 -3.51 4.31 -1.38
CA TRP A 41 -3.52 5.59 -0.66
C TRP A 41 -3.58 6.78 -1.62
N ASN A 42 -2.72 6.81 -2.64
CA ASN A 42 -2.76 7.87 -3.65
C ASN A 42 -4.11 7.94 -4.37
N ALA A 43 -4.73 6.79 -4.65
CA ALA A 43 -6.03 6.70 -5.29
C ALA A 43 -7.18 7.20 -4.38
N LEU A 44 -7.07 7.04 -3.06
CA LEU A 44 -8.02 7.57 -2.08
C LEU A 44 -7.84 9.07 -1.91
N GLU A 45 -6.59 9.54 -1.78
CA GLU A 45 -6.26 10.96 -1.68
C GLU A 45 -6.80 11.74 -2.86
N ARG A 46 -6.57 11.26 -4.10
CA ARG A 46 -7.13 11.89 -5.32
C ARG A 46 -8.66 11.97 -5.28
N ARG A 47 -9.33 10.90 -4.80
CA ARG A 47 -10.80 10.87 -4.70
C ARG A 47 -11.34 11.84 -3.64
N ILE A 48 -10.61 12.04 -2.55
CA ILE A 48 -10.97 13.01 -1.50
C ILE A 48 -10.69 14.43 -2.00
N ALA A 49 -9.53 14.66 -2.62
CA ALA A 49 -9.13 15.95 -3.18
C ALA A 49 -10.05 16.44 -4.31
N ALA A 50 -10.64 15.50 -5.08
CA ALA A 50 -11.59 15.83 -6.14
C ALA A 50 -13.00 16.22 -5.63
N ARG A 51 -13.28 16.12 -4.33
CA ARG A 51 -14.58 16.54 -3.77
C ARG A 51 -14.62 18.06 -3.65
N LEU A 52 -15.81 18.62 -3.86
CA LEU A 52 -16.08 20.05 -3.66
C LEU A 52 -15.99 20.45 -2.19
N HIS A 53 -16.33 19.54 -1.28
CA HIS A 53 -16.28 19.74 0.16
C HIS A 53 -15.15 18.93 0.76
N HIS A 54 -14.22 19.62 1.40
CA HIS A 54 -13.12 19.02 2.14
C HIS A 54 -13.56 18.71 3.58
N PRO A 55 -13.00 17.67 4.20
CA PRO A 55 -13.29 17.36 5.60
C PRO A 55 -12.80 18.51 6.50
N GLU A 56 -13.68 18.97 7.38
CA GLU A 56 -13.40 20.05 8.34
C GLU A 56 -12.71 19.53 9.61
N ASN A 57 -12.80 18.22 9.86
CA ASN A 57 -12.20 17.56 11.02
C ASN A 57 -11.83 16.10 10.73
N THR A 58 -11.07 15.51 11.66
CA THR A 58 -10.56 14.14 11.55
C THR A 58 -11.67 13.08 11.50
N GLN A 59 -12.82 13.31 12.15
CA GLN A 59 -13.93 12.35 12.10
C GLN A 59 -14.57 12.33 10.72
N GLN A 60 -14.81 13.49 10.11
CA GLN A 60 -15.30 13.59 8.74
C GLN A 60 -14.30 12.95 7.76
N LEU A 61 -13.00 13.25 7.90
CA LEU A 61 -11.97 12.62 7.07
C LEU A 61 -12.00 11.08 7.17
N LYS A 62 -12.12 10.54 8.40
CA LYS A 62 -12.21 9.09 8.63
C LYS A 62 -13.44 8.48 7.94
N LEU A 63 -14.61 9.10 8.07
CA LEU A 63 -15.84 8.61 7.43
C LEU A 63 -15.71 8.65 5.90
N MET A 64 -15.15 9.72 5.36
CA MET A 64 -14.91 9.86 3.92
C MET A 64 -13.92 8.82 3.40
N LEU A 65 -12.86 8.52 4.15
CA LEU A 65 -11.91 7.47 3.78
C LEU A 65 -12.59 6.10 3.74
N ILE A 66 -13.42 5.77 4.73
CA ILE A 66 -14.18 4.50 4.75
C ILE A 66 -15.13 4.41 3.56
N GLU A 67 -15.88 5.49 3.27
CA GLU A 67 -16.79 5.57 2.13
C GLU A 67 -16.03 5.36 0.81
N LYS A 68 -14.92 6.08 0.60
CA LYS A 68 -14.14 5.98 -0.64
C LYS A 68 -13.41 4.66 -0.78
N TRP A 69 -12.96 4.08 0.32
CA TRP A 69 -12.40 2.72 0.35
C TRP A 69 -13.41 1.70 -0.16
N ALA A 70 -14.64 1.73 0.35
CA ALA A 70 -15.70 0.82 -0.06
C ALA A 70 -16.08 0.95 -1.54
N LEU A 71 -15.86 2.12 -2.14
CA LEU A 71 -16.13 2.41 -3.55
C LEU A 71 -14.93 2.18 -4.48
N LEU A 72 -13.79 1.70 -3.96
CA LEU A 72 -12.66 1.37 -4.81
C LEU A 72 -13.02 0.18 -5.72
N PRO A 73 -12.84 0.31 -7.06
CA PRO A 73 -13.11 -0.79 -7.96
C PRO A 73 -12.21 -1.99 -7.64
N GLN A 74 -12.80 -3.18 -7.47
CA GLN A 74 -12.03 -4.40 -7.25
C GLN A 74 -11.03 -4.65 -8.39
N GLU A 75 -11.41 -4.30 -9.62
CA GLU A 75 -10.54 -4.39 -10.80
C GLU A 75 -9.26 -3.57 -10.64
N MET A 76 -9.35 -2.37 -10.05
CA MET A 76 -8.17 -1.54 -9.78
C MET A 76 -7.20 -2.25 -8.83
N LEU A 77 -7.73 -2.87 -7.75
CA LEU A 77 -6.92 -3.64 -6.80
C LEU A 77 -6.30 -4.86 -7.46
N HIS A 78 -7.06 -5.56 -8.31
CA HIS A 78 -6.58 -6.73 -9.04
C HIS A 78 -5.43 -6.35 -10.00
N GLN A 79 -5.60 -5.28 -10.78
CA GLN A 79 -4.56 -4.77 -11.68
C GLN A 79 -3.30 -4.32 -10.93
N LEU A 80 -3.46 -3.73 -9.74
CA LEU A 80 -2.31 -3.41 -8.88
C LEU A 80 -1.54 -4.68 -8.50
N VAL A 81 -2.21 -5.74 -8.08
CA VAL A 81 -1.56 -7.02 -7.76
C VAL A 81 -0.87 -7.61 -8.99
N LEU A 82 -1.55 -7.69 -10.13
CA LEU A 82 -0.97 -8.24 -11.37
C LEU A 82 0.24 -7.43 -11.88
N SER A 83 0.24 -6.12 -11.68
CA SER A 83 1.35 -5.25 -12.09
C SER A 83 2.64 -5.43 -11.27
N MET A 84 2.58 -6.14 -10.13
CA MET A 84 3.72 -6.29 -9.22
C MET A 84 4.97 -6.82 -9.90
N ARG A 85 4.82 -7.82 -10.77
CA ARG A 85 5.95 -8.39 -11.52
C ARG A 85 6.67 -7.34 -12.34
N ARG A 86 5.92 -6.56 -13.13
CA ARG A 86 6.44 -5.48 -13.96
C ARG A 86 7.10 -4.39 -13.12
N ARG A 87 6.52 -4.06 -11.95
CA ARG A 87 7.11 -3.07 -11.02
C ARG A 87 8.43 -3.54 -10.45
N CYS A 88 8.53 -4.80 -10.03
CA CYS A 88 9.80 -5.40 -9.59
C CYS A 88 10.86 -5.37 -10.69
N GLU A 89 10.51 -5.78 -11.92
CA GLU A 89 11.41 -5.73 -13.07
C GLU A 89 11.91 -4.31 -13.36
N ALA A 90 11.02 -3.31 -13.28
CA ALA A 90 11.39 -1.92 -13.45
C ALA A 90 12.32 -1.41 -12.34
N THR A 91 12.12 -1.81 -11.07
CA THR A 91 13.00 -1.42 -9.95
C THR A 91 14.39 -2.02 -10.12
N ILE A 92 14.47 -3.26 -10.59
CA ILE A 92 15.73 -3.92 -10.89
C ILE A 92 16.45 -3.18 -12.02
N ALA A 93 15.73 -2.81 -13.09
CA ALA A 93 16.30 -2.08 -14.22
C ALA A 93 16.83 -0.69 -13.81
N THR A 94 16.15 0.00 -12.89
CA THR A 94 16.61 1.29 -12.34
C THR A 94 17.62 1.16 -11.20
N ARG A 95 18.08 -0.07 -10.87
CA ARG A 95 18.98 -0.36 -9.74
C ARG A 95 18.48 0.19 -8.39
N GLY A 96 17.18 0.10 -8.15
CA GLY A 96 16.53 0.67 -6.96
C GLY A 96 16.23 2.17 -7.06
N GLY A 97 16.51 2.80 -8.21
CA GLY A 97 16.10 4.17 -8.49
C GLY A 97 14.59 4.31 -8.71
N HIS A 98 14.10 5.55 -8.69
CA HIS A 98 12.69 5.87 -8.85
C HIS A 98 12.13 5.34 -10.20
N ILE A 99 11.04 4.58 -10.15
CA ILE A 99 10.32 4.16 -11.34
C ILE A 99 9.26 5.23 -11.65
N LEU A 100 9.22 5.71 -12.89
CA LEU A 100 8.12 6.57 -13.34
C LEU A 100 6.87 5.70 -13.59
N TYR A 101 5.75 6.14 -13.04
CA TYR A 101 4.44 5.53 -13.26
C TYR A 101 3.76 6.06 -14.51
#